data_AF-A0A4Y7U4J2-F1
#
_entry.id   AF-A0A4Y7U4J2-F1
#
_cell.length_a   1.000
_cell.length_b   1.000
_cell.length_c   1.000
_cell.angle_alpha   90.00
_cell.angle_beta   90.00
_cell.angle_gamma   90.00
#
_symmetry.space_group_name_H-M   'P 1'
#
loop_
_entity.id
_entity.type
_entity.pdbx_description
1 polymer ?
#
loop_
_entity_poly.entity_id
_entity_poly.type
_entity_poly.pdbx_seq_one_letter_code
_entity_poly.pdbx_strand_id
1 'polypeptide(L)'
;MKKYFPVYVRVPVIFFIVFALLEYFIDSGDRAAFIKYPMVSVFLFVFLFILIAIEITLSAVNRVMYQLMTAEERAKEAYENSLPFKESSWY
;
A
#
# COMPACT_ATOMS: atom_id res chain seq x y z
N MET A 1 4.59 7.35 12.21
CA MET A 1 3.26 6.71 12.18
C MET A 1 3.37 5.19 12.06
N LYS A 2 2.76 4.46 13.00
CA LYS A 2 2.78 3.00 13.05
C LYS A 2 2.10 2.42 11.81
N LYS A 3 2.88 1.75 10.95
CA LYS A 3 2.35 1.04 9.78
C LYS A 3 1.83 -0.33 10.24
N TYR A 4 0.55 -0.42 10.58
CA TYR A 4 -0.09 -1.68 11.00
C TYR A 4 -0.02 -2.76 9.92
N PHE A 5 -0.09 -2.36 8.65
CA PHE A 5 0.15 -3.23 7.52
C PHE A 5 1.53 -2.93 6.93
N PRO A 6 2.50 -3.83 7.08
CA PRO A 6 3.80 -3.65 6.46
C PRO A 6 3.67 -3.61 4.94
N VAL A 7 4.55 -2.86 4.29
CA VAL A 7 4.53 -2.64 2.84
C VAL A 7 4.54 -3.94 2.06
N TYR A 8 5.34 -4.91 2.50
CA TYR A 8 5.47 -6.23 1.88
C TYR A 8 4.20 -7.10 2.01
N VAL A 9 3.23 -6.72 2.84
CA VAL A 9 1.91 -7.37 2.89
C VAL A 9 0.88 -6.52 2.15
N ARG A 10 0.85 -5.22 2.41
CA ARG A 10 -0.16 -4.31 1.85
C ARG A 10 -0.14 -4.28 0.32
N VAL A 11 1.03 -4.10 -0.28
CA VAL A 11 1.16 -3.97 -1.75
C VAL A 11 0.73 -5.26 -2.46
N PRO A 12 1.21 -6.46 -2.07
CA PRO A 12 0.74 -7.70 -2.66
C PRO A 12 -0.76 -7.94 -2.45
N VAL A 13 -1.30 -7.68 -1.25
CA VAL A 13 -2.73 -7.88 -0.99
C VAL A 13 -3.60 -7.04 -1.91
N ILE A 14 -3.31 -5.74 -2.05
CA ILE A 14 -4.04 -4.85 -2.95
C ILE A 14 -3.90 -5.32 -4.40
N PHE A 15 -2.68 -5.70 -4.81
CA PHE A 15 -2.42 -6.22 -6.15
C PHE A 15 -3.24 -7.47 -6.46
N PHE A 16 -3.25 -8.46 -5.56
CA PHE A 16 -4.00 -9.70 -5.75
C PHE A 16 -5.52 -9.51 -5.71
N ILE A 17 -6.02 -8.56 -4.92
CA ILE A 17 -7.44 -8.18 -4.95
C ILE A 17 -7.79 -7.64 -6.34
N VAL A 18 -7.00 -6.71 -6.87
CA VAL A 18 -7.24 -6.14 -8.21
C VAL A 18 -7.08 -7.21 -9.29
N PHE A 19 -6.08 -8.08 -9.18
CA PHE A 19 -5.90 -9.23 -10.08
C PHE A 19 -7.15 -10.11 -10.11
N ALA A 20 -7.66 -10.52 -8.94
CA ALA A 20 -8.86 -11.34 -8.84
C ALA A 20 -10.11 -10.63 -9.38
N LEU A 21 -10.23 -9.31 -9.15
CA LEU A 21 -11.33 -8.52 -9.73
C LEU A 21 -11.24 -8.47 -11.24
N LEU A 22 -10.07 -8.21 -11.82
CA LEU A 22 -9.90 -8.21 -13.28
C LEU A 22 -10.20 -9.58 -13.87
N GLU A 23 -9.75 -10.65 -13.22
CA GLU A 23 -10.03 -12.02 -13.64
C GLU A 23 -11.54 -12.33 -13.58
N TYR A 24 -12.25 -11.82 -12.58
CA TYR A 24 -13.69 -11.99 -12.42
C TYR A 24 -14.51 -11.15 -13.42
N PHE A 25 -14.09 -9.92 -13.71
CA PHE A 25 -14.84 -9.00 -14.59
C PHE A 25 -14.55 -9.22 -16.07
N ILE A 26 -13.38 -9.74 -16.43
CA ILE A 26 -13.02 -10.01 -17.82
C ILE A 26 -13.52 -11.39 -18.19
N ASP A 27 -14.57 -11.43 -19.02
CA ASP A 27 -15.05 -12.67 -19.60
C ASP A 27 -13.99 -13.26 -20.56
N SER A 28 -13.24 -14.19 -20.03
CA SER A 28 -12.12 -14.83 -20.71
C SER A 28 -12.47 -16.25 -21.20
N GLY A 29 -13.69 -16.73 -20.93
CA GLY A 29 -14.15 -18.07 -21.29
C GLY A 29 -13.29 -19.15 -20.63
N ASP A 30 -12.65 -20.02 -21.44
CA ASP A 30 -11.94 -21.22 -20.95
C ASP A 30 -10.50 -20.97 -20.47
N ARG A 31 -9.99 -19.75 -20.57
CA ARG A 31 -8.60 -19.42 -20.22
C ARG A 31 -8.55 -18.18 -19.37
N ALA A 32 -7.61 -18.13 -18.43
CA ALA A 32 -7.46 -16.98 -17.57
C ALA A 32 -7.28 -15.67 -18.36
N ALA A 33 -7.86 -14.58 -17.88
CA ALA A 33 -7.92 -13.30 -18.58
C ALA A 33 -6.52 -12.74 -18.87
N PHE A 34 -5.59 -12.91 -17.95
CA PHE A 34 -4.20 -12.44 -18.12
C PHE A 34 -3.44 -13.17 -19.26
N ILE A 35 -3.81 -14.41 -19.58
CA ILE A 35 -3.23 -15.21 -20.68
C ILE A 35 -3.91 -14.84 -22.00
N LYS A 36 -5.24 -14.76 -22.00
CA LYS A 36 -6.02 -14.50 -23.21
C LYS A 36 -5.83 -13.08 -23.73
N TYR A 37 -5.66 -12.11 -22.81
CA TYR A 37 -5.51 -10.70 -23.13
C TYR A 37 -4.19 -10.17 -22.56
N PRO A 38 -3.09 -10.18 -23.34
CA PRO A 38 -1.78 -9.69 -22.89
C PRO A 38 -1.80 -8.25 -22.36
N MET A 39 -2.75 -7.43 -22.82
CA MET A 39 -2.98 -6.07 -22.34
C MET A 39 -3.28 -6.01 -20.83
N VAL A 40 -3.94 -7.04 -20.28
CA VAL A 40 -4.23 -7.15 -18.83
C VAL A 40 -2.94 -7.30 -18.05
N SER A 41 -2.00 -8.10 -18.56
CA SER A 41 -0.68 -8.27 -17.94
C SER A 41 0.14 -6.97 -17.95
N VAL A 42 0.10 -6.21 -19.06
CA VAL A 42 0.74 -4.89 -19.14
C VAL A 42 0.10 -3.91 -18.14
N PHE A 43 -1.23 -3.88 -18.07
CA PHE A 43 -1.95 -3.06 -17.10
C PHE A 43 -1.56 -3.40 -15.66
N LEU A 44 -1.55 -4.69 -15.30
CA LEU A 44 -1.16 -5.15 -13.97
C LEU A 44 0.29 -4.78 -13.62
N PHE A 45 1.20 -4.87 -14.59
CA PHE A 45 2.59 -4.46 -14.39
C PHE A 45 2.71 -2.95 -14.12
N VAL A 46 2.06 -2.12 -14.94
CA VAL A 46 2.05 -0.66 -14.74
C VAL A 46 1.35 -0.30 -13.43
N PHE A 47 0.26 -0.98 -13.09
CA PHE A 47 -0.46 -0.80 -11.83
C PHE A 47 0.42 -1.13 -10.63
N LEU A 48 1.15 -2.24 -10.66
CA LEU A 48 2.13 -2.61 -9.63
C LEU A 48 3.22 -1.54 -9.50
N PHE A 49 3.72 -1.03 -10.62
CA PHE A 49 4.71 0.05 -10.61
C PHE A 49 4.16 1.32 -9.94
N ILE A 50 2.92 1.70 -10.22
CA ILE A 50 2.25 2.84 -9.57
C ILE A 50 2.07 2.61 -8.07
N LEU A 51 1.66 1.41 -7.63
CA LEU A 51 1.53 1.08 -6.21
C LEU A 51 2.86 1.27 -5.46
N ILE A 52 3.97 0.81 -6.05
CA ILE A 52 5.30 0.97 -5.47
C ILE A 52 5.70 2.45 -5.47
N ALA A 53 5.45 3.18 -6.56
CA ALA A 53 5.78 4.60 -6.65
C ALA A 53 5.06 5.43 -5.58
N ILE A 54 3.77 5.19 -5.36
CA ILE A 54 2.98 5.85 -4.30
C ILE A 54 3.55 5.54 -2.92
N GLU A 55 3.98 4.30 -2.66
CA GLU A 55 4.58 3.96 -1.36
C GLU A 55 5.86 4.75 -1.10
N ILE A 56 6.71 4.87 -2.12
CA ILE A 56 7.97 5.61 -2.02
C ILE A 56 7.72 7.09 -1.80
N THR A 57 6.79 7.69 -2.55
CA THR A 57 6.46 9.11 -2.40
C THR A 57 5.86 9.40 -1.02
N LEU A 58 4.92 8.58 -0.55
CA LEU A 58 4.37 8.72 0.81
C LEU A 58 5.44 8.54 1.89
N SER A 59 6.38 7.62 1.71
CA SER A 59 7.50 7.46 2.63
C SER A 59 8.43 8.67 2.64
N ALA A 60 8.69 9.27 1.48
CA ALA A 60 9.50 10.48 1.37
C ALA A 60 8.78 11.68 2.01
N VAL A 61 7.48 11.87 1.72
CA VAL A 61 6.65 12.92 2.31
C VAL A 61 6.62 12.80 3.83
N ASN A 62 6.41 11.61 4.38
CA ASN A 62 6.43 11.40 5.83
C ASN A 62 7.80 11.72 6.45
N ARG A 63 8.90 11.39 5.75
CA ARG A 63 10.24 11.74 6.22
C ARG A 63 10.47 13.25 6.24
N VAL A 64 10.04 13.95 5.19
CA VAL A 64 10.13 15.41 5.13
C VAL A 64 9.26 16.03 6.22
N MET A 65 8.02 15.57 6.38
CA MET A 65 7.12 16.02 7.44
C MET A 65 7.76 15.86 8.83
N TYR A 66 8.34 14.70 9.09
CA TYR A 66 9.04 14.42 10.35
C TYR A 66 10.23 15.36 10.59
N GLN A 67 10.95 15.76 9.54
CA GLN A 67 12.06 16.72 9.65
C GLN A 67 11.58 18.14 9.94
N LEU A 68 10.37 18.50 9.52
CA LEU A 68 9.77 19.81 9.77
C LEU A 68 9.16 19.93 11.18
N MET A 69 8.90 18.82 11.85
CA MET A 69 8.34 18.81 13.22
C MET A 69 9.35 19.30 14.27
N THR A 70 8.84 20.05 15.24
CA THR A 70 9.59 20.48 16.42
C THR A 70 10.03 19.28 17.27
N ALA A 71 10.99 19.48 18.18
CA ALA A 71 11.49 18.41 19.03
C ALA A 71 10.39 17.82 19.94
N GLU A 72 9.47 18.66 20.43
CA GLU A 72 8.34 18.25 21.27
C GLU A 72 7.33 17.39 20.49
N GLU A 73 6.99 17.79 19.27
CA GLU A 73 6.06 17.05 18.40
C GLU A 73 6.62 15.68 18.01
N ARG A 74 7.93 15.58 17.74
CA ARG A 74 8.59 14.30 17.46
C ARG A 74 8.59 13.37 18.67
N ALA A 75 8.79 13.91 19.87
CA ALA A 75 8.72 13.11 21.11
C ALA A 75 7.30 12.58 21.36
N LYS A 76 6.29 13.41 21.09
CA LYS A 76 4.88 13.00 21.17
C LYS A 76 4.55 11.91 20.15
N GLU A 77 5.00 12.05 18.90
CA GLU A 77 4.80 11.02 17.87
C GLU A 77 5.52 9.71 18.23
N ALA A 78 6.73 9.78 18.80
CA ALA A 78 7.47 8.60 19.25
C ALA A 78 6.76 7.87 20.40
N TYR A 79 6.19 8.63 21.35
CA TYR A 79 5.37 8.10 22.43
C TYR A 79 4.09 7.45 21.90
N GLU A 80 3.35 8.12 21.02
CA GLU A 80 2.14 7.54 20.41
C GLU A 80 2.46 6.28 19.60
N ASN A 81 3.61 6.22 18.92
CA ASN A 81 4.05 5.02 18.21
C ASN A 81 4.49 3.88 19.15
N SER A 82 4.91 4.16 20.39
CA SER A 82 5.31 3.13 21.36
C SER A 82 4.12 2.48 22.05
N LEU A 83 2.96 3.15 22.12
CA LEU A 83 1.75 2.63 22.77
C LEU A 83 1.25 1.31 22.11
N PRO A 84 0.79 0.34 22.91
CA PRO A 84 0.08 -0.85 22.43
C PRO A 84 -1.19 -0.49 21.64
N PHE A 85 -1.61 -1.34 20.70
CA PHE A 85 -2.81 -1.09 19.87
C PHE A 85 -4.08 -0.81 20.69
N LYS A 86 -4.22 -1.42 21.87
CA LYS A 86 -5.36 -1.22 22.78
C LYS A 86 -5.38 0.13 23.50
N GLU A 87 -4.26 0.84 23.51
CA GLU A 87 -4.10 2.15 24.17
C GLU A 87 -3.86 3.26 23.14
N SER A 88 -3.93 2.93 21.85
CA SER A 88 -3.91 3.89 20.77
C SER A 88 -5.20 4.70 20.80
N SER A 89 -5.12 5.99 20.48
CA SER A 89 -6.29 6.89 20.34
C SER A 89 -7.34 6.45 19.32
N TRP A 90 -7.07 5.40 18.54
CA TRP A 90 -7.99 4.81 17.55
C TRP A 90 -8.89 3.69 18.11
N TYR A 91 -8.61 3.18 19.32
CA TYR A 91 -9.43 2.21 20.04
C TYR A 91 -10.26 2.91 21.12
#